data_AF-A0A9E0HH52-F1
#
_entry.id   AF-A0A9E0HH52-F1
#
_cell.length_a   1.000
_cell.length_b   1.000
_cell.length_c   1.000
_cell.angle_alpha   90.00
_cell.angle_beta   90.00
_cell.angle_gamma   90.00
#
_symmetry.space_group_name_H-M   'P 1'
#
loop_
_entity.id
_entity.type
_entity.pdbx_description
1 polymer ?
#
loop_
_entity_poly.entity_id
_entity_poly.type
_entity_poly.pdbx_seq_one_letter_code
_entity_poly.pdbx_strand_id
1 'polypeptide(L)' 'MARRTIPMTVHLSPEVDGRLRLLATRTGRAVDDLLHEATELLLARYRDHLPEQLTWPVVAAPSPDDR' A
#
# COMPACT_ATOMS: atom_id res chain seq x y z
N MET A 1 11.16 8.17 -13.35
CA MET A 1 10.45 6.88 -13.42
C MET A 1 8.95 7.17 -13.35
N ALA A 2 8.17 6.73 -14.33
CA ALA A 2 6.73 7.01 -14.36
C ALA A 2 6.05 6.34 -13.16
N ARG A 3 5.31 7.12 -12.37
CA ARG A 3 4.55 6.64 -11.21
C ARG A 3 3.42 5.75 -11.77
N ARG A 4 3.53 4.43 -11.65
CA ARG A 4 2.46 3.51 -12.02
C ARG A 4 1.51 3.37 -10.82
N THR A 5 0.27 3.79 -11.00
CA THR A 5 -0.79 3.53 -10.03
C THR A 5 -1.22 2.07 -10.17
N ILE A 6 -1.10 1.30 -9.08
CA ILE A 6 -1.57 -0.09 -9.02
C ILE A 6 -2.90 -0.08 -8.26
N PRO A 7 -4.04 -0.37 -8.89
CA PRO A 7 -5.31 -0.47 -8.17
C PRO A 7 -5.24 -1.66 -7.20
N MET A 8 -5.55 -1.41 -5.92
CA MET A 8 -5.58 -2.46 -4.90
C MET A 8 -6.83 -2.31 -4.03
N THR A 9 -7.36 -3.45 -3.56
CA THR A 9 -8.39 -3.49 -2.52
C THR A 9 -7.72 -3.81 -1.19
N VAL A 10 -7.96 -2.98 -0.18
CA VAL A 10 -7.45 -3.20 1.19
C VAL A 10 -8.62 -3.55 2.09
N HIS A 11 -8.48 -4.64 2.83
CA HIS A 11 -9.46 -5.04 3.85
C HIS A 11 -9.01 -4.52 5.21
N LEU A 12 -9.83 -3.66 5.81
CA LEU A 12 -9.60 -3.10 7.15
C LEU A 12 -10.66 -3.63 8.11
N SER A 13 -10.30 -3.80 9.38
CA SER A 13 -11.31 -4.03 10.41
C SER A 13 -12.21 -2.79 10.56
N PRO A 14 -13.47 -2.95 11.00
CA PRO A 14 -14.39 -1.81 11.17
C PRO A 14 -13.84 -0.72 12.11
N GLU A 15 -13.09 -1.12 13.13
CA GLU A 15 -12.46 -0.20 14.06
C GLU A 15 -11.36 0.64 13.39
N VAL A 16 -10.54 0.03 12.53
CA VAL A 16 -9.48 0.72 11.80
C VAL A 16 -10.07 1.66 10.74
N ASP A 17 -11.10 1.23 10.01
CA ASP A 17 -11.82 2.10 9.07
C ASP A 17 -12.41 3.32 9.80
N GLY A 18 -13.06 3.12 10.95
CA GLY A 18 -13.59 4.21 11.76
C GLY A 18 -12.53 5.22 12.22
N ARG A 19 -11.37 4.73 12.69
CA ARG A 19 -10.24 5.58 13.08
C ARG A 19 -9.65 6.35 11.89
N LEU A 20 -9.51 5.70 10.75
CA LEU A 20 -8.96 6.29 9.52
C LEU A 20 -9.88 7.39 8.96
N ARG A 21 -11.19 7.14 8.92
CA ARG A 21 -12.19 8.14 8.52
C ARG A 21 -12.21 9.33 9.48
N LEU A 22 -12.12 9.09 10.78
CA LEU A 22 -12.04 10.16 11.78
C LEU A 22 -10.80 11.03 11.57
N LEU A 23 -9.65 10.42 11.27
CA LEU A 23 -8.41 11.14 10.97
C LEU A 23 -8.55 11.98 9.68
N ALA A 24 -9.11 11.41 8.62
CA ALA A 24 -9.39 12.10 7.37
C ALA A 24 -10.26 13.34 7.60
N THR A 25 -11.37 13.19 8.33
CA THR A 25 -12.27 14.31 8.68
C THR A 25 -11.56 15.41 9.47
N ARG A 26 -10.73 15.05 10.45
CA ARG A 26 -10.03 16.04 11.29
C ARG A 26 -8.93 16.80 10.57
N THR A 27 -8.26 16.14 9.63
CA THR A 27 -7.12 16.72 8.89
C THR A 27 -7.53 17.36 7.57
N GLY A 28 -8.73 17.07 7.07
CA GLY A 28 -9.18 17.47 5.74
C GLY A 28 -8.47 16.72 4.61
N ARG A 29 -7.77 15.62 4.91
CA ARG A 29 -7.00 14.83 3.94
C ARG A 29 -7.81 13.67 3.40
N ALA A 30 -7.50 13.23 2.18
CA ALA A 30 -8.10 12.05 1.61
C ALA A 30 -7.60 10.77 2.32
N VAL A 31 -8.48 9.76 2.41
CA VAL A 31 -8.13 8.46 2.99
C VAL A 31 -6.97 7.81 2.22
N ASP A 32 -6.96 7.92 0.90
CA ASP A 32 -5.92 7.36 0.04
C ASP A 32 -4.54 7.96 0.33
N ASP A 33 -4.47 9.27 0.58
CA ASP A 33 -3.21 9.95 0.93
C ASP A 33 -2.69 9.48 2.29
N LEU A 34 -3.59 9.26 3.25
CA LEU A 34 -3.24 8.75 4.58
C LEU A 34 -2.76 7.31 4.52
N LEU A 35 -3.41 6.46 3.71
CA LEU A 35 -2.99 5.08 3.49
C LEU A 35 -1.63 5.00 2.79
N HIS A 36 -1.40 5.86 1.80
CA HIS A 36 -0.11 5.92 1.11
C HIS A 36 1.01 6.32 2.08
N GLU A 37 0.82 7.38 2.86
CA GLU A 37 1.80 7.82 3.87
C GLU A 37 2.04 6.75 4.94
N ALA A 38 0.98 6.12 5.46
CA ALA A 38 1.10 5.04 6.44
C ALA A 38 1.92 3.86 5.89
N THR A 39 1.74 3.53 4.60
CA THR A 39 2.49 2.47 3.93
C THR A 39 3.97 2.83 3.80
N GLU A 40 4.29 4.04 3.35
CA GLU A 40 5.68 4.54 3.27
C GLU A 40 6.37 4.53 4.64
N LEU A 41 5.69 4.99 5.69
CA LEU A 41 6.22 4.99 7.06
C LEU A 41 6.48 3.56 7.56
N LEU A 42 5.59 2.62 7.24
CA LEU A 42 5.75 1.22 7.63
C LEU A 42 6.95 0.59 6.90
N LEU A 43 7.07 0.79 5.59
CA LEU A 43 8.20 0.31 4.80
C LEU A 43 9.53 0.90 5.26
N ALA A 44 9.56 2.19 5.60
CA ALA A 44 10.76 2.84 6.13
C ALA A 44 11.13 2.29 7.52
N ARG A 45 10.13 2.13 8.41
CA ARG A 45 10.35 1.62 9.78
C ARG A 45 10.89 0.19 9.80
N TYR A 46 10.40 -0.66 8.91
CA TYR A 46 10.79 -2.07 8.86
C TYR A 46 11.82 -2.36 7.76
N ARG A 47 12.46 -1.34 7.16
CA ARG A 47 13.43 -1.52 6.08
C ARG A 47 14.47 -2.60 6.38
N ASP A 48 15.06 -2.56 7.57
CA ASP A 48 16.12 -3.47 8.00
C ASP A 48 15.58 -4.77 8.62
N HIS A 49 14.26 -4.87 8.81
CA HIS A 49 13.55 -6.04 9.32
C HIS A 49 12.84 -6.85 8.22
N LEU A 50 12.82 -6.32 7.01
CA LEU A 50 12.29 -6.97 5.81
C LEU A 50 13.39 -7.42 4.83
N PRO A 51 14.61 -7.85 5.25
CA PRO A 51 15.54 -8.42 4.29
C PRO A 51 14.88 -9.66 3.67
N GLU A 52 14.97 -9.77 2.34
CA GLU A 52 14.36 -10.80 1.49
C GLU A 52 12.85 -10.67 1.18
N GLN A 53 12.04 -9.95 1.98
CA GLN A 53 10.60 -9.77 1.70
C GLN A 53 10.31 -8.72 0.62
N LEU A 54 11.21 -7.75 0.42
CA LEU A 54 11.13 -6.74 -0.65
C LEU A 54 11.74 -7.21 -1.97
N THR A 55 12.44 -8.35 -1.98
CA THR A 55 13.00 -8.99 -3.18
C THR A 55 12.11 -10.14 -3.66
N TRP A 56 10.80 -10.07 -3.44
CA TRP A 56 9.88 -11.02 -4.05
C TRP A 56 10.09 -10.97 -5.57
N PRO A 57 10.40 -12.08 -6.24
CA PRO A 57 10.48 -12.06 -7.69
C PRO A 57 9.12 -11.61 -8.19
N VAL A 58 9.11 -10.48 -8.92
CA VAL A 58 7.94 -10.06 -9.68
C VAL A 58 7.54 -11.29 -10.48
N VAL A 59 6.40 -11.92 -10.15
CA VAL A 59 5.83 -12.97 -10.96
C VAL A 59 5.58 -12.29 -12.30
N ALA A 60 6.45 -12.56 -13.27
CA ALA A 60 6.29 -12.06 -14.61
C ALA A 60 4.89 -12.49 -15.04
N ALA A 61 4.03 -11.51 -15.38
CA ALA A 61 2.75 -11.83 -15.96
C ALA A 61 2.99 -12.79 -17.13
N PRO A 62 2.20 -13.87 -17.29
CA PRO A 62 2.39 -14.81 -18.39
C PRO A 62 2.38 -14.04 -19.71
N SER A 63 3.40 -14.30 -20.53
CA SER A 63 3.51 -13.70 -21.86
C SER A 63 2.27 -14.10 -22.67
N PRO A 64 1.67 -13.19 -23.46
CA PRO A 64 0.54 -13.53 -24.32
C PRO A 64 0.84 -14.58 -25.40
N ASP A 65 2.11 -15.00 -25.54
CA ASP A 65 2.56 -16.05 -26.46
C ASP A 65 2.40 -17.49 -25.92
N ASP A 66 1.96 -17.70 -24.67
CA ASP A 66 1.79 -19.06 -24.10
C ASP A 66 0.38 -19.67 -24.36
N ARG A 67 -0.28 -19.35 -25.49
CA ARG A 67 -1.56 -19.95 -25.89
C ARG A 67 -1.51 -20.58 -27.29
#